data_AF-A0A811G0H2-F1
#
_entry.id   AF-A0A811G0H2-F1
#
_cell.length_a   1.000
_cell.length_b   1.000
_cell.length_c   1.000
_cell.angle_alpha   90.00
_cell.angle_beta   90.00
_cell.angle_gamma   90.00
#
_symmetry.space_group_name_H-M   'P 1'
#
loop_
_entity.id
_entity.type
_entity.pdbx_description
1 polymer ?
#
loop_
_entity_poly.entity_id
_entity_poly.type
_entity_poly.pdbx_seq_one_letter_code
_entity_poly.pdbx_strand_id
1 'polypeptide(L)'
;MTYQPPAAPPQQWQPVPQRSNTALVAVVSVLAVLVVVFMAFAAYLLLSKDGGRSTNATETKVIAPPAADVKPAAPAPARQAPVQQARFSTYWAGSRNTSSAFAANVYSAYVSNYNNTGSLNASIRAYSPVTGGYYDMWCGYSGGTTTCTGGDNAVVYIS
;
A
#
# COMPACT_ATOMS: atom_id res chain seq x y z
N MET A 1 13.78 -40.71 -81.34
CA MET A 1 14.18 -40.97 -79.93
C MET A 1 13.20 -40.17 -79.07
N THR A 2 12.23 -40.83 -78.44
CA THR A 2 11.16 -40.17 -77.68
C THR A 2 11.65 -39.99 -76.24
N TYR A 3 11.61 -38.76 -75.72
CA TYR A 3 12.06 -38.45 -74.36
C TYR A 3 10.94 -38.81 -73.36
N GLN A 4 11.21 -39.77 -72.47
CA GLN A 4 10.32 -40.16 -71.37
C GLN A 4 10.66 -39.29 -70.14
N PRO A 5 9.72 -38.52 -69.57
CA PRO A 5 10.00 -37.74 -68.37
C PRO A 5 10.14 -38.65 -67.13
N PRO A 6 11.03 -38.33 -66.17
CA PRO A 6 11.26 -39.14 -64.98
C PRO A 6 10.08 -39.07 -64.00
N ALA A 7 9.77 -40.20 -63.36
CA ALA A 7 8.70 -40.33 -62.37
C ALA A 7 9.04 -39.60 -61.06
N ALA A 8 8.04 -38.93 -60.47
CA ALA A 8 8.19 -38.22 -59.19
C ALA A 8 8.27 -39.19 -57.99
N PRO A 9 9.06 -38.86 -56.94
CA PRO A 9 9.24 -39.72 -55.77
C PRO A 9 8.02 -39.75 -54.84
N PRO A 10 7.80 -40.86 -54.10
CA PRO A 10 6.66 -41.01 -53.18
C PRO A 10 6.76 -40.08 -51.97
N GLN A 11 5.64 -39.42 -51.61
CA GLN A 11 5.53 -38.52 -50.47
C GLN A 11 5.43 -39.30 -49.15
N GLN A 12 6.41 -39.16 -48.27
CA GLN A 12 6.38 -39.71 -46.92
C GLN A 12 5.62 -38.73 -46.01
N TRP A 13 4.53 -39.18 -45.40
CA TRP A 13 3.77 -38.38 -44.43
C TRP A 13 4.63 -38.10 -43.19
N GLN A 14 4.88 -36.82 -42.92
CA GLN A 14 5.48 -36.37 -41.65
C GLN A 14 4.37 -35.84 -40.73
N PRO A 15 4.35 -36.20 -39.43
CA PRO A 15 3.42 -35.62 -38.47
C PRO A 15 3.71 -34.12 -38.29
N VAL A 16 2.66 -33.29 -38.34
CA VAL A 16 2.74 -31.84 -38.19
C VAL A 16 3.22 -31.51 -36.76
N PRO A 17 4.30 -30.74 -36.57
CA PRO A 17 4.74 -30.34 -35.24
C PRO A 17 3.71 -29.40 -34.59
N GLN A 18 2.96 -29.93 -33.62
CA GLN A 18 2.12 -29.15 -32.72
C GLN A 18 3.01 -28.28 -31.84
N ARG A 19 3.07 -26.97 -32.13
CA ARG A 19 3.70 -25.97 -31.24
C ARG A 19 2.99 -26.02 -29.89
N SER A 20 3.65 -26.62 -28.91
CA SER A 20 3.13 -26.77 -27.56
C SER A 20 3.09 -25.41 -26.88
N ASN A 21 1.90 -24.81 -26.81
CA ASN A 21 1.62 -23.64 -25.96
C ASN A 21 1.52 -24.03 -24.48
N THR A 22 2.13 -25.16 -24.08
CA THR A 22 2.13 -25.68 -22.70
C THR A 22 2.71 -24.67 -21.72
N ALA A 23 3.74 -23.91 -22.13
CA ALA A 23 4.28 -22.81 -21.35
C ALA A 23 3.28 -21.66 -21.15
N LEU A 24 2.53 -21.30 -22.19
CA LEU A 24 1.50 -20.25 -22.11
C LEU A 24 0.29 -20.71 -21.29
N VAL A 25 -0.12 -21.97 -21.44
CA VAL A 25 -1.19 -22.60 -20.64
C VAL A 25 -0.77 -22.69 -19.17
N ALA A 26 0.48 -23.05 -18.88
CA ALA A 26 1.01 -23.07 -17.53
C ALA A 26 1.01 -21.68 -16.90
N VAL A 27 1.48 -20.65 -17.61
CA VAL A 27 1.48 -19.26 -17.11
C VAL A 27 0.06 -18.75 -16.86
N VAL A 28 -0.88 -18.99 -17.78
CA VAL A 28 -2.28 -18.59 -17.61
C VAL A 28 -2.92 -19.31 -16.43
N SER A 29 -2.62 -20.61 -16.23
CA SER A 29 -3.13 -21.37 -15.10
C SER A 29 -2.62 -20.85 -13.75
N VAL A 30 -1.32 -20.52 -13.66
CA VAL A 30 -0.72 -19.93 -12.46
C VAL A 30 -1.31 -18.55 -12.18
N LEU A 31 -1.45 -17.71 -13.21
CA LEU A 31 -2.06 -16.39 -13.07
C LEU A 31 -3.51 -16.48 -12.59
N ALA A 32 -4.30 -17.41 -13.16
CA ALA A 32 -5.68 -17.64 -12.74
C ALA A 32 -5.78 -18.07 -11.27
N VAL A 33 -4.91 -18.98 -10.82
CA VAL A 33 -4.86 -19.40 -9.41
C VAL A 33 -4.47 -18.22 -8.51
N LEU A 34 -3.49 -17.41 -8.90
CA LEU A 34 -3.09 -16.22 -8.13
C LEU A 34 -4.23 -15.21 -8.00
N VAL A 35 -4.99 -14.96 -9.08
CA VAL A 35 -6.15 -14.07 -9.06
C VAL A 35 -7.23 -14.61 -8.12
N VAL A 36 -7.53 -15.91 -8.16
CA VAL A 36 -8.53 -16.52 -7.26
C VAL A 36 -8.11 -16.41 -5.80
N VAL A 37 -6.83 -16.68 -5.49
CA VAL A 37 -6.28 -16.54 -4.13
C VAL A 37 -6.32 -15.09 -3.65
N PHE A 38 -5.97 -14.14 -4.52
CA PHE A 38 -5.99 -12.71 -4.18
C PHE A 38 -7.42 -12.19 -3.95
N MET A 39 -8.38 -12.63 -4.77
CA MET A 39 -9.80 -12.29 -4.61
C MET A 39 -10.37 -12.88 -3.32
N ALA A 40 -10.02 -14.12 -2.98
CA ALA A 40 -10.42 -14.75 -1.71
C ALA A 40 -9.81 -14.01 -0.50
N PHE A 41 -8.54 -13.62 -0.58
CA PHE A 41 -7.86 -12.85 0.47
C PHE A 41 -8.47 -11.45 0.63
N ALA A 42 -8.76 -10.76 -0.47
CA ALA A 42 -9.44 -9.48 -0.44
C ALA A 42 -10.84 -9.59 0.17
N ALA A 43 -11.62 -10.59 -0.23
CA ALA A 43 -12.93 -10.87 0.36
C ALA A 43 -12.84 -11.19 1.86
N TYR A 44 -11.83 -11.96 2.27
CA TYR A 44 -11.56 -12.26 3.68
C TYR A 44 -11.27 -10.98 4.47
N LEU A 45 -10.40 -10.10 3.96
CA LEU A 45 -10.11 -8.81 4.60
C LEU A 45 -11.34 -7.90 4.67
N LEU A 46 -12.20 -7.92 3.65
CA LEU A 46 -13.44 -7.14 3.66
C LEU A 46 -14.48 -7.72 4.64
N LEU A 47 -14.64 -9.05 4.71
CA LEU A 47 -15.57 -9.68 5.67
C LEU A 47 -15.06 -9.61 7.12
N SER A 48 -13.76 -9.70 7.35
CA SER A 48 -13.17 -9.53 8.68
C SER A 48 -13.24 -8.09 9.21
N LYS A 49 -13.69 -7.13 8.38
CA LYS A 49 -13.82 -5.71 8.75
C LYS A 49 -15.21 -5.32 9.29
N ASP A 50 -16.19 -6.22 9.28
CA ASP A 50 -17.56 -5.94 9.76
C ASP A 50 -17.84 -6.52 11.16
N GLY A 51 -17.06 -6.08 12.15
CA GLY A 51 -17.35 -6.27 13.57
C GLY A 51 -18.21 -5.17 14.20
N GLY A 52 -18.88 -4.33 13.41
CA GLY A 52 -19.54 -3.11 13.87
C GLY A 52 -20.97 -2.93 13.34
N ARG A 53 -21.83 -3.94 13.48
CA ARG A 53 -23.28 -3.73 13.34
C ARG A 53 -23.85 -3.26 14.69
N SER A 54 -24.04 -1.95 14.85
CA SER A 54 -25.10 -1.41 15.70
C SER A 54 -26.11 -0.69 14.84
N THR A 55 -27.12 -1.47 14.44
CA THR A 55 -28.55 -1.15 14.36
C THR A 55 -28.98 0.31 14.12
N ASN A 56 -29.69 0.48 13.01
CA ASN A 56 -30.65 1.55 12.76
C ASN A 56 -31.63 1.76 13.92
N ALA A 57 -31.84 3.04 14.23
CA ALA A 57 -33.07 3.69 14.70
C ALA A 57 -33.71 3.26 16.04
N THR A 58 -33.44 4.06 17.07
CA THR A 58 -34.52 4.58 17.93
C THR A 58 -34.37 6.09 18.01
N GLU A 59 -35.28 6.78 17.34
CA GLU A 59 -35.55 8.20 17.45
C GLU A 59 -36.01 8.52 18.88
N THR A 60 -35.16 9.21 19.66
CA THR A 60 -35.61 9.95 20.84
C THR A 60 -35.21 11.41 20.63
N LYS A 61 -36.14 12.16 20.03
CA LYS A 61 -36.15 13.62 19.95
C LYS A 61 -36.02 14.23 21.35
N VAL A 62 -34.85 14.76 21.70
CA VAL A 62 -34.68 15.76 22.79
C VAL A 62 -33.59 16.77 22.40
N ILE A 63 -34.03 17.85 21.75
CA ILE A 63 -33.64 19.27 21.90
C ILE A 63 -32.13 19.60 21.96
N ALA A 64 -31.59 20.13 20.86
CA ALA A 64 -30.31 20.87 20.79
C ALA A 64 -30.40 22.25 21.48
N PRO A 65 -29.29 22.86 21.96
CA PRO A 65 -28.51 23.79 21.11
C PRO A 65 -26.98 23.88 21.45
N PRO A 66 -26.12 24.64 20.74
CA PRO A 66 -25.47 24.29 19.47
C PRO A 66 -23.91 24.30 19.51
N ALA A 67 -23.31 23.89 18.38
CA ALA A 67 -21.91 24.10 17.94
C ALA A 67 -20.83 23.10 18.41
N ALA A 68 -20.52 22.14 17.54
CA ALA A 68 -19.30 22.18 16.72
C ALA A 68 -19.24 20.92 15.84
N ASP A 69 -19.04 21.12 14.54
CA ASP A 69 -18.82 20.07 13.54
C ASP A 69 -17.75 19.06 13.97
N VAL A 70 -18.16 17.85 14.33
CA VAL A 70 -17.22 16.74 14.53
C VAL A 70 -16.88 16.14 13.17
N LYS A 71 -15.83 16.68 12.55
CA LYS A 71 -15.08 16.03 11.47
C LYS A 71 -14.75 14.59 11.87
N PRO A 72 -14.96 13.56 11.02
CA PRO A 72 -14.63 12.19 11.37
C PRO A 72 -13.18 12.08 11.85
N ALA A 73 -13.01 11.64 13.08
CA ALA A 73 -11.70 11.34 13.63
C ALA A 73 -11.05 10.25 12.78
N ALA A 74 -9.84 10.53 12.28
CA ALA A 74 -9.00 9.52 11.66
C ALA A 74 -8.85 8.32 12.60
N PRO A 75 -8.70 7.08 12.08
CA PRO A 75 -8.44 5.91 12.92
C PRO A 75 -7.25 6.20 13.84
N ALA A 76 -7.48 6.17 15.14
CA ALA A 76 -6.41 6.34 16.12
C ALA A 76 -5.40 5.20 15.89
N PRO A 77 -4.10 5.49 15.66
CA PRO A 77 -3.11 4.44 15.56
C PRO A 77 -3.07 3.69 16.91
N ALA A 78 -3.05 2.36 16.83
CA ALA A 78 -3.02 1.49 18.00
C ALA A 78 -1.91 1.93 18.97
N ARG A 79 -2.27 2.15 20.24
CA ARG A 79 -1.33 2.44 21.32
C ARG A 79 -0.33 1.29 21.46
N GLN A 80 0.90 1.52 21.02
CA GLN A 80 2.06 0.77 21.48
C GLN A 80 3.01 1.78 22.16
N ALA A 81 3.16 1.65 23.48
CA ALA A 81 4.04 2.47 24.34
C ALA A 81 5.44 1.82 24.47
N PRO A 82 6.44 2.40 25.18
CA PRO A 82 7.07 3.71 25.05
C PRO A 82 8.59 3.63 24.73
N VAL A 83 9.14 2.44 24.43
CA VAL A 83 10.61 2.24 24.32
C VAL A 83 11.21 2.91 23.08
N GLN A 84 10.46 2.93 21.97
CA GLN A 84 10.99 3.42 20.68
C GLN A 84 10.79 4.93 20.51
N GLN A 85 9.84 5.53 21.24
CA GLN A 85 9.77 6.97 21.46
C GLN A 85 11.01 7.51 22.18
N ALA A 86 11.70 6.70 22.99
CA ALA A 86 12.97 7.12 23.60
C ALA A 86 14.12 7.19 22.57
N ARG A 87 14.04 6.45 21.46
CA ARG A 87 15.04 6.49 20.37
C ARG A 87 14.81 7.64 19.38
N PHE A 88 13.59 8.14 19.32
CA PHE A 88 13.16 9.24 18.48
C PHE A 88 12.46 10.23 19.40
N SER A 89 13.23 11.01 20.14
CA SER A 89 12.75 11.87 21.23
C SER A 89 12.16 13.20 20.74
N THR A 90 12.58 13.63 19.56
CA THR A 90 12.34 14.97 19.01
C THR A 90 11.98 14.90 17.54
N TYR A 91 11.18 15.87 17.10
CA TYR A 91 10.87 16.09 15.70
C TYR A 91 10.67 17.57 15.42
N TRP A 92 10.99 18.01 14.21
CA TRP A 92 10.71 19.38 13.78
C TRP A 92 10.52 19.50 12.26
N ALA A 93 9.79 20.54 11.87
CA ALA A 93 9.62 20.91 10.47
C ALA A 93 10.91 21.54 9.93
N GLY A 94 11.42 20.99 8.81
CA GLY A 94 12.64 21.43 8.14
C GLY A 94 12.40 22.34 6.92
N SER A 95 11.14 22.54 6.50
CA SER A 95 10.81 23.35 5.33
C SER A 95 9.63 24.30 5.61
N ARG A 96 9.51 25.37 4.81
CA ARG A 96 8.38 26.33 4.90
C ARG A 96 7.02 25.69 4.60
N ASN A 97 7.00 24.63 3.81
CA ASN A 97 5.78 23.92 3.42
C ASN A 97 5.39 22.83 4.43
N THR A 98 6.21 22.63 5.47
CA THR A 98 5.97 21.63 6.52
C THR A 98 5.42 22.33 7.75
N SER A 99 4.14 22.08 8.05
CA SER A 99 3.56 22.53 9.30
C SER A 99 4.01 21.66 10.48
N SER A 100 4.00 22.22 11.69
CA SER A 100 4.29 21.46 12.92
C SER A 100 3.34 20.28 13.11
N ALA A 101 2.06 20.47 12.80
CA ALA A 101 1.05 19.42 12.86
C ALA A 101 1.33 18.28 11.85
N PHE A 102 1.79 18.62 10.64
CA PHE A 102 2.21 17.60 9.68
C PHE A 102 3.47 16.88 10.15
N ALA A 103 4.47 17.59 10.67
CA ALA A 103 5.69 16.98 11.22
C ALA A 103 5.40 15.98 12.36
N ALA A 104 4.44 16.28 13.23
CA ALA A 104 4.01 15.36 14.28
C ALA A 104 3.39 14.06 13.72
N ASN A 105 2.59 14.16 12.66
CA ASN A 105 2.00 12.99 12.01
C ASN A 105 3.04 12.16 11.27
N VAL A 106 4.03 12.81 10.64
CA VAL A 106 5.17 12.14 10.00
C VAL A 106 6.00 11.39 11.04
N TYR A 107 6.29 12.03 12.17
CA TYR A 107 6.96 11.39 13.30
C TYR A 107 6.20 10.14 13.79
N SER A 108 4.90 10.27 14.02
CA SER A 108 4.07 9.14 14.47
C SER A 108 4.06 7.99 13.46
N ALA A 109 3.95 8.29 12.17
CA ALA A 109 3.98 7.29 11.11
C ALA A 109 5.35 6.60 11.00
N TYR A 110 6.45 7.34 11.14
CA TYR A 110 7.80 6.79 11.12
C TYR A 110 8.07 5.87 12.32
N VAL A 111 7.75 6.32 13.54
CA VAL A 111 7.90 5.47 14.74
C VAL A 111 7.04 4.22 14.62
N SER A 112 5.81 4.33 14.12
CA SER A 112 4.96 3.16 13.89
C SER A 112 5.56 2.21 12.85
N ASN A 113 6.08 2.72 11.73
CA ASN A 113 6.73 1.89 10.71
C ASN A 113 7.96 1.17 11.27
N TYR A 114 8.81 1.88 12.02
CA TYR A 114 9.98 1.32 12.67
C TYR A 114 9.59 0.25 13.70
N ASN A 115 8.55 0.48 14.52
CA ASN A 115 8.05 -0.52 15.47
C ASN A 115 7.61 -1.83 14.78
N ASN A 116 7.03 -1.73 13.58
CA ASN A 116 6.50 -2.87 12.84
C ASN A 116 7.57 -3.61 12.02
N THR A 117 8.58 -2.90 11.51
CA THR A 117 9.54 -3.44 10.54
C THR A 117 10.98 -3.51 11.04
N GLY A 118 11.31 -2.74 12.07
CA GLY A 118 12.69 -2.49 12.51
C GLY A 118 13.53 -1.67 11.53
N SER A 119 12.96 -1.18 10.43
CA SER A 119 13.71 -0.46 9.39
C SER A 119 13.85 1.03 9.71
N LEU A 120 15.10 1.50 9.71
CA LEU A 120 15.43 2.92 9.87
C LEU A 120 15.26 3.72 8.57
N ASN A 121 15.16 3.02 7.43
CA ASN A 121 14.93 3.61 6.11
C ASN A 121 13.60 3.08 5.56
N ALA A 122 12.64 3.96 5.31
CA ALA A 122 11.31 3.53 4.92
C ALA A 122 10.54 4.61 4.15
N SER A 123 9.69 4.17 3.23
CA SER A 123 8.58 4.97 2.71
C SER A 123 7.41 4.88 3.69
N ILE A 124 6.91 6.02 4.14
CA ILE A 124 5.76 6.14 5.02
C ILE A 124 4.69 7.03 4.38
N ARG A 125 3.44 6.86 4.79
CA ARG A 125 2.33 7.71 4.39
C ARG A 125 1.81 8.48 5.60
N ALA A 126 1.77 9.81 5.51
CA ALA A 126 1.41 10.69 6.62
C ALA A 126 0.26 11.65 6.24
N TYR A 127 -0.68 11.86 7.15
CA TYR A 127 -1.79 12.80 6.96
C TYR A 127 -1.37 14.24 7.29
N SER A 128 -1.72 15.20 6.44
CA SER A 128 -1.57 16.63 6.68
C SER A 128 -2.90 17.24 7.13
N PRO A 129 -3.02 17.72 8.38
CA PRO A 129 -4.22 18.43 8.83
C PRO A 129 -4.44 19.76 8.12
N VAL A 130 -3.37 20.37 7.57
CA VAL A 130 -3.43 21.68 6.91
C VAL A 130 -4.08 21.59 5.54
N THR A 131 -3.77 20.54 4.77
CA THR A 131 -4.29 20.36 3.41
C THR A 131 -5.40 19.31 3.32
N GLY A 132 -5.58 18.50 4.37
CA GLY A 132 -6.57 17.41 4.40
C GLY A 132 -6.18 16.15 3.62
N GLY A 133 -4.96 16.10 3.09
CA GLY A 133 -4.46 15.00 2.26
C GLY A 133 -3.48 14.06 2.98
N TYR A 134 -3.25 12.89 2.39
CA TYR A 134 -2.15 12.00 2.75
C TYR A 134 -1.00 12.18 1.76
N TYR A 135 0.22 12.19 2.28
CA TYR A 135 1.44 12.37 1.51
C TYR A 135 2.39 11.21 1.77
N ASP A 136 3.03 10.74 0.71
CA ASP A 136 4.10 9.76 0.79
C ASP A 136 5.43 10.48 1.08
N MET A 137 6.16 9.99 2.07
CA MET A 137 7.46 10.51 2.47
C MET A 137 8.47 9.38 2.54
N TRP A 138 9.68 9.67 2.07
CA TRP A 138 10.85 8.82 2.24
C TRP A 138 11.62 9.28 3.47
N CYS A 139 11.78 8.40 4.44
CA CYS A 139 12.57 8.62 5.65
C CYS A 139 13.89 7.86 5.54
N GLY A 140 15.01 8.59 5.64
CA GLY A 140 16.34 8.02 5.69
C GLY A 140 17.05 8.38 6.98
N TYR A 141 17.63 7.40 7.67
CA TYR A 141 18.45 7.62 8.85
C TYR A 141 19.92 7.80 8.47
N SER A 142 20.50 8.93 8.90
CA SER A 142 21.92 9.23 8.68
C SER A 142 22.49 9.93 9.91
N GLY A 143 23.60 9.42 10.44
CA GLY A 143 24.41 10.14 11.43
C GLY A 143 23.69 10.55 12.72
N GLY A 144 22.66 9.82 13.16
CA GLY A 144 21.91 10.16 14.37
C GLY A 144 20.54 10.80 14.13
N THR A 145 20.23 11.19 12.90
CA THR A 145 18.97 11.88 12.57
C THR A 145 18.28 11.20 11.39
N THR A 146 16.99 10.92 11.53
CA THR A 146 16.14 10.55 10.41
C THR A 146 15.65 11.81 9.72
N THR A 147 15.89 11.90 8.42
CA THR A 147 15.33 12.94 7.56
C THR A 147 14.24 12.32 6.70
N CYS A 148 13.01 12.81 6.87
CA CYS A 148 11.87 12.45 6.05
C CYS A 148 11.62 13.54 5.00
N THR A 149 11.62 13.17 3.72
CA THR A 149 11.37 14.06 2.58
C THR A 149 10.24 13.53 1.70
N GLY A 150 9.35 14.39 1.23
CA GLY A 150 8.28 13.97 0.33
C GLY A 150 7.25 15.07 0.05
N GLY A 151 6.21 14.74 -0.73
CA GLY A 151 5.16 15.68 -1.12
C GLY A 151 5.70 16.97 -1.76
N ASP A 152 5.18 18.12 -1.31
CA ASP A 152 5.50 19.47 -1.83
C ASP A 152 6.82 20.04 -1.27
N ASN A 153 7.93 19.30 -1.43
CA ASN A 153 9.24 19.60 -0.81
C ASN A 153 9.18 19.67 0.72
N ALA A 154 8.33 18.86 1.34
CA ALA A 154 8.25 18.78 2.79
C ALA A 154 9.50 18.07 3.33
N VAL A 155 10.06 18.62 4.41
CA VAL A 155 11.21 18.05 5.11
C VAL A 155 10.88 18.01 6.60
N VAL A 156 11.08 16.86 7.22
CA VAL A 156 10.91 16.64 8.67
C VAL A 156 12.16 15.95 9.17
N TYR A 157 12.68 16.41 10.30
CA TYR A 157 13.79 15.78 10.99
C TYR A 157 13.31 15.13 12.28
N ILE A 158 13.87 13.96 12.60
CA ILE A 158 13.52 13.15 13.77
C ILE A 158 14.82 12.63 14.41
N SER A 159 14.96 12.80 15.73
CA SER A 159 16.11 12.31 16.51
C SER A 159 15.75 11.91 17.93
#